data_AF-A0A0D1CEF5-F1
#
_entry.id   AF-A0A0D1CEF5-F1
#
_cell.length_a   1.000
_cell.length_b   1.000
_cell.length_c   1.000
_cell.angle_alpha   90.00
_cell.angle_beta   90.00
_cell.angle_gamma   90.00
#
_symmetry.space_group_name_H-M   'P 1'
#
loop_
_entity.id
_entity.type
_entity.pdbx_description
1 polymer ?
#
loop_
_entity_poly.entity_id
_entity_poly.type
_entity_poly.pdbx_seq_one_letter_code
_entity_poly.pdbx_strand_id
1 'polypeptide(L)'
;MFKPTQVALSKASRLPLNSKKANRDFYKGTRTGNIMRRKRIATADPRGNQLYDTNGKERYWHLKTHRIDEARVPNYVVPPGLAETKLRPYVFAGAPSDGGVSRKRKFGLPEYPRMDANGFDGTYYRSVIGDMLQKRKILEQHEHDKRLAQSSRS
;
A
#
# COMPACT_ATOMS: atom_id res chain seq x y z
N MET A 1 -15.36 -19.33 33.61
CA MET A 1 -15.33 -20.57 32.79
C MET A 1 -16.47 -20.51 31.79
N PHE A 2 -16.21 -20.11 30.54
CA PHE A 2 -17.25 -19.98 29.52
C PHE A 2 -17.71 -21.38 29.09
N LYS A 3 -18.94 -21.76 29.48
CA LYS A 3 -19.59 -22.96 28.93
C LYS A 3 -20.04 -22.62 27.50
N PRO A 4 -19.59 -23.32 26.46
CA PRO A 4 -20.10 -23.10 25.11
C PRO A 4 -21.61 -23.43 25.10
N THR A 5 -22.42 -22.51 24.59
CA THR A 5 -23.87 -22.67 24.49
C THR A 5 -24.21 -23.86 23.59
N GLN A 6 -25.18 -24.68 24.02
CA GLN A 6 -25.57 -25.98 23.43
C GLN A 6 -25.86 -25.95 21.91
N VAL A 7 -26.07 -24.78 21.31
CA VAL A 7 -26.26 -24.61 19.85
C VAL A 7 -25.04 -25.07 19.05
N ALA A 8 -23.84 -25.02 19.63
CA ALA A 8 -22.61 -25.52 18.98
C ALA A 8 -22.57 -27.05 18.78
N LEU A 9 -23.38 -27.82 19.53
CA LEU A 9 -23.50 -29.27 19.42
C LEU A 9 -24.71 -29.71 18.54
N SER A 10 -25.43 -28.76 17.93
CA SER A 10 -26.54 -29.08 17.03
C SER A 10 -26.04 -29.65 15.70
N LYS A 11 -26.74 -30.67 15.17
CA LYS A 11 -26.37 -31.41 13.94
C LYS A 11 -26.21 -30.52 12.70
N ALA A 12 -26.83 -29.34 12.67
CA ALA A 12 -26.77 -28.40 11.57
C ALA A 12 -26.38 -27.01 12.09
N SER A 13 -25.10 -26.70 11.99
CA SER A 13 -24.58 -25.38 12.32
C SER A 13 -24.98 -24.36 11.25
N ARG A 14 -25.63 -23.25 11.64
CA ARG A 14 -25.93 -22.09 10.76
C ARG A 14 -24.70 -21.19 10.53
N LEU A 15 -23.50 -21.71 10.76
CA LEU A 15 -22.24 -20.98 10.52
C LEU A 15 -22.00 -20.80 9.02
N PRO A 16 -21.32 -19.73 8.61
CA PRO A 16 -20.99 -19.51 7.20
C PRO A 16 -20.19 -20.68 6.64
N LEU A 17 -20.61 -21.18 5.48
CA LEU A 17 -19.91 -22.26 4.77
C LEU A 17 -18.49 -21.84 4.44
N ASN A 18 -17.53 -22.77 4.49
CA ASN A 18 -16.17 -22.57 3.97
C ASN A 18 -16.00 -23.36 2.68
N SER A 19 -14.84 -23.23 2.01
CA SER A 19 -14.56 -23.92 0.75
C SER A 19 -14.47 -25.46 0.84
N LYS A 20 -14.62 -26.04 2.04
CA LYS A 20 -14.48 -27.49 2.31
C LYS A 20 -15.79 -28.15 2.77
N LYS A 21 -16.85 -27.38 3.02
CA LYS A 21 -18.08 -27.84 3.69
C LYS A 21 -19.24 -28.17 2.74
N ALA A 22 -19.03 -28.16 1.43
CA ALA A 22 -20.10 -28.34 0.44
C ALA A 22 -19.67 -29.25 -0.71
N ASN A 23 -20.60 -29.52 -1.64
CA ASN A 23 -20.40 -30.42 -2.78
C ASN A 23 -19.34 -29.93 -3.77
N ARG A 24 -18.93 -30.81 -4.70
CA ARG A 24 -17.87 -30.58 -5.69
C ARG A 24 -18.01 -29.27 -6.48
N ASP A 25 -19.25 -28.86 -6.78
CA ASP A 25 -19.52 -27.66 -7.59
C ASP A 25 -19.57 -26.37 -6.76
N PHE A 26 -19.51 -26.46 -5.42
CA PHE A 26 -19.48 -25.29 -4.56
C PHE A 26 -18.09 -24.63 -4.58
N TYR A 27 -17.98 -23.55 -5.35
CA TYR A 27 -16.80 -22.70 -5.36
C TYR A 27 -17.03 -21.45 -4.50
N LYS A 28 -16.41 -21.39 -3.31
CA LYS A 28 -16.46 -20.21 -2.43
C LYS A 28 -15.41 -19.14 -2.78
N GLY A 29 -14.16 -19.58 -3.03
CA GLY A 29 -13.00 -18.68 -3.15
C GLY A 29 -12.45 -18.15 -1.82
N THR A 30 -11.27 -17.54 -1.88
CA THR A 30 -10.45 -17.11 -0.72
C THR A 30 -9.87 -15.70 -0.87
N ARG A 31 -10.44 -14.87 -1.75
CA ARG A 31 -9.90 -13.53 -2.11
C ARG A 31 -8.49 -13.54 -2.72
N THR A 32 -8.00 -14.67 -3.21
CA THR A 32 -6.69 -14.78 -3.93
C THR A 32 -6.64 -13.97 -5.25
N GLY A 33 -7.68 -13.19 -5.57
CA GLY A 33 -7.73 -12.34 -6.76
C GLY A 33 -8.03 -13.12 -8.04
N ASN A 34 -8.36 -12.39 -9.10
CA ASN A 34 -8.52 -12.95 -10.43
C ASN A 34 -7.35 -12.54 -11.33
N ILE A 35 -6.33 -13.41 -11.37
CA ILE A 35 -5.05 -13.17 -12.05
C ILE A 35 -5.06 -13.70 -13.49
N MET A 36 -6.03 -14.54 -13.86
CA MET A 36 -6.09 -15.10 -15.22
C MET A 36 -6.64 -14.08 -16.22
N ARG A 37 -6.07 -14.06 -17.43
CA ARG A 37 -6.65 -13.34 -18.58
C ARG A 37 -8.04 -13.89 -18.86
N ARG A 38 -9.00 -12.99 -19.06
CA ARG A 38 -10.36 -13.37 -19.45
C ARG A 38 -10.51 -13.21 -20.96
N LYS A 39 -11.08 -14.22 -21.60
CA LYS A 39 -11.56 -14.09 -22.98
C LYS A 39 -13.02 -13.64 -22.91
N ARG A 40 -13.35 -12.48 -23.47
CA ARG A 40 -14.76 -12.15 -23.75
C ARG A 40 -15.19 -13.05 -24.89
N ILE A 41 -16.20 -13.87 -24.64
CA ILE A 41 -16.83 -14.72 -25.65
C ILE A 41 -18.27 -14.26 -25.72
N ALA A 42 -18.80 -14.10 -26.93
CA ALA A 42 -20.22 -13.90 -27.13
C ALA A 42 -20.97 -15.07 -26.48
N THR A 43 -21.98 -14.77 -25.67
CA THR A 43 -22.85 -15.79 -25.04
C THR A 43 -23.93 -16.26 -26.01
N ALA A 44 -24.29 -15.43 -26.98
CA ALA A 44 -25.28 -15.73 -27.99
C ALA A 44 -24.79 -15.34 -29.40
N ASP A 45 -25.37 -15.97 -30.42
CA ASP A 45 -25.23 -15.54 -31.81
C ASP A 45 -26.01 -14.22 -32.06
N PRO A 46 -25.83 -13.57 -33.22
CA PRO A 46 -26.59 -12.36 -33.57
C PRO A 46 -28.12 -12.54 -33.64
N ARG A 47 -28.60 -13.80 -33.67
CA ARG A 47 -30.02 -14.16 -33.70
C ARG A 47 -30.56 -14.51 -32.31
N GLY A 48 -29.73 -14.46 -31.27
CA GLY A 48 -30.10 -14.72 -29.87
C GLY A 48 -29.93 -16.18 -29.41
N ASN A 49 -29.37 -17.08 -30.22
CA ASN A 49 -29.17 -18.47 -29.82
C ASN A 49 -27.97 -18.64 -28.89
N GLN A 50 -28.12 -19.41 -27.81
CA GLN A 50 -27.04 -19.71 -26.86
C GLN A 50 -25.87 -20.43 -27.54
N LEU A 51 -24.65 -19.91 -27.34
CA LEU A 51 -23.45 -20.51 -27.89
C LEU A 51 -22.86 -21.56 -26.93
N TYR A 52 -22.34 -22.65 -27.51
CA TYR A 52 -21.69 -23.75 -26.79
C TYR A 52 -20.22 -23.87 -27.19
N ASP A 53 -19.41 -24.42 -26.29
CA ASP A 53 -17.99 -24.71 -26.54
C ASP A 53 -17.81 -26.03 -27.30
N THR A 54 -16.59 -26.33 -27.76
CA THR A 54 -16.27 -27.57 -28.49
C THR A 54 -16.64 -28.85 -27.72
N ASN A 55 -16.75 -28.75 -26.40
CA ASN A 55 -17.10 -29.86 -25.50
C ASN A 55 -18.61 -29.88 -25.14
N GLY A 56 -19.44 -29.12 -25.85
CA GLY A 56 -20.90 -29.06 -25.62
C GLY A 56 -21.33 -28.29 -24.36
N LYS A 57 -20.43 -27.59 -23.68
CA LYS A 57 -20.74 -26.78 -22.50
C LYS A 57 -21.10 -25.36 -22.91
N GLU A 58 -22.11 -24.76 -22.28
CA GLU A 58 -22.52 -23.38 -22.54
C GLU A 58 -21.36 -22.39 -22.40
N ARG A 59 -21.22 -21.49 -23.39
CA ARG A 59 -20.22 -20.42 -23.35
C ARG A 59 -20.67 -19.34 -22.37
N TYR A 60 -19.84 -19.13 -21.35
CA TYR A 60 -20.02 -18.07 -20.37
C TYR A 60 -19.10 -16.88 -20.64
N TRP A 61 -19.59 -15.68 -20.30
CA TRP A 61 -18.94 -14.39 -20.60
C TRP A 61 -17.57 -14.17 -19.93
N HIS A 62 -17.19 -15.03 -18.98
CA HIS A 62 -15.96 -14.91 -18.19
C HIS A 62 -15.11 -16.18 -18.20
N LEU A 63 -14.89 -16.75 -19.39
CA LEU A 63 -13.96 -17.86 -19.54
C LEU A 63 -12.55 -17.42 -19.11
N LYS A 64 -12.04 -18.03 -18.04
CA LYS A 64 -10.65 -17.88 -17.63
C LYS A 64 -9.80 -18.65 -18.64
N THR A 65 -8.84 -17.97 -19.23
CA THR A 65 -7.82 -18.64 -20.06
C THR A 65 -6.78 -19.31 -19.16
N HIS A 66 -5.89 -20.12 -19.76
CA HIS A 66 -4.73 -20.70 -19.07
C HIS A 66 -3.58 -19.70 -18.89
N ARG A 67 -3.72 -18.44 -19.34
CA ARG A 67 -2.67 -17.43 -19.30
C ARG A 67 -2.90 -16.42 -18.17
N ILE A 68 -1.82 -16.03 -17.53
CA ILE A 68 -1.80 -15.00 -16.50
C ILE A 68 -1.88 -13.62 -17.14
N ASP A 69 -2.62 -12.72 -16.50
CA ASP A 69 -2.65 -11.28 -16.79
C ASP A 69 -1.66 -10.57 -15.87
N GLU A 70 -0.43 -10.39 -16.34
CA GLU A 70 0.68 -9.78 -15.58
C GLU A 70 0.32 -8.39 -15.03
N ALA A 71 -0.52 -7.63 -15.74
CA ALA A 71 -1.00 -6.32 -15.28
C ALA A 71 -1.88 -6.40 -14.02
N ARG A 72 -2.42 -7.57 -13.70
CA ARG A 72 -3.27 -7.82 -12.51
C ARG A 72 -2.52 -8.53 -11.39
N VAL A 73 -1.26 -8.90 -11.60
CA VAL A 73 -0.44 -9.54 -10.58
C VAL A 73 0.02 -8.45 -9.59
N PRO A 74 -0.28 -8.59 -8.29
CA PRO A 74 0.24 -7.66 -7.28
C PRO A 74 1.77 -7.74 -7.23
N ASN A 75 2.44 -6.59 -7.33
CA ASN A 75 3.89 -6.47 -7.25
C ASN A 75 4.28 -5.75 -5.95
N TYR A 76 5.18 -6.36 -5.17
CA TYR A 76 5.76 -5.74 -3.98
C TYR A 76 7.10 -5.11 -4.36
N VAL A 77 7.11 -3.78 -4.49
CA VAL A 77 8.31 -3.03 -4.90
C VAL A 77 9.24 -2.86 -3.69
N VAL A 78 10.46 -3.37 -3.81
CA VAL A 78 11.51 -3.23 -2.80
C VAL A 78 12.45 -2.09 -3.23
N PRO A 79 12.60 -1.01 -2.43
CA PRO A 79 13.50 0.08 -2.80
C PRO A 79 14.96 -0.39 -2.75
N PRO A 80 15.81 0.10 -3.69
CA PRO A 80 17.23 -0.23 -3.67
C PRO A 80 17.90 0.37 -2.41
N GLY A 81 18.91 -0.32 -1.88
CA GLY A 81 19.64 0.13 -0.69
C GLY A 81 18.87 -0.01 0.63
N LEU A 82 17.70 -0.67 0.65
CA LEU A 82 16.90 -0.85 1.87
C LEU A 82 17.71 -1.47 3.04
N ALA A 83 18.59 -2.42 2.72
CA ALA A 83 19.44 -3.10 3.70
C ALA A 83 20.52 -2.20 4.32
N GLU A 84 20.95 -1.16 3.61
CA GLU A 84 21.99 -0.22 4.02
C GLU A 84 21.41 0.96 4.81
N THR A 85 20.07 1.09 4.87
CA THR A 85 19.43 2.17 5.60
C THR A 85 19.75 2.11 7.08
N LYS A 86 20.05 3.26 7.67
CA LYS A 86 20.23 3.42 9.13
C LYS A 86 18.89 3.30 9.88
N LEU A 87 17.78 3.31 9.17
CA LEU A 87 16.43 3.27 9.75
C LEU A 87 16.14 1.88 10.30
N ARG A 88 15.68 1.83 11.55
CA ARG A 88 15.26 0.61 12.23
C ARG A 88 13.77 0.71 12.57
N PRO A 89 13.05 -0.42 12.66
CA PRO A 89 11.63 -0.42 13.02
C PRO A 89 11.36 0.12 14.44
N TYR A 90 12.37 0.06 15.30
CA TYR A 90 12.28 0.52 16.69
C TYR A 90 13.25 1.68 16.94
N VAL A 91 12.87 2.54 17.88
CA VAL A 91 13.64 3.71 18.30
C VAL A 91 13.94 3.59 19.79
N PHE A 92 15.16 3.96 20.20
CA PHE A 92 15.54 4.01 21.61
C PHE A 92 14.94 5.26 22.27
N ALA A 93 14.05 5.09 23.25
CA ALA A 93 13.39 6.17 23.97
C ALA A 93 14.10 6.48 25.30
N GLY A 94 15.36 6.94 25.22
CA GLY A 94 16.22 7.24 26.36
C GLY A 94 16.77 8.67 26.36
N ALA A 95 17.81 8.90 27.15
CA ALA A 95 18.50 10.19 27.19
C ALA A 95 19.19 10.48 25.83
N PRO A 96 19.19 11.73 25.34
CA PRO A 96 19.89 12.12 24.11
C PRO A 96 21.39 11.83 24.13
N SER A 97 22.02 11.85 25.31
CA SER A 97 23.44 11.50 25.51
C SER A 97 23.77 10.10 25.02
N ASP A 98 22.80 9.19 25.12
CA ASP A 98 22.95 7.76 24.82
C ASP A 98 22.38 7.44 23.42
N GLY A 99 22.13 8.47 22.60
CA GLY A 99 21.47 8.33 21.29
C GLY A 99 19.96 8.12 21.38
N GLY A 100 19.36 8.37 22.56
CA GLY A 100 17.92 8.24 22.79
C GLY A 100 17.11 9.43 22.27
N VAL A 101 15.90 9.14 21.81
CA VAL A 101 14.93 10.16 21.42
C VAL A 101 14.03 10.48 22.61
N SER A 102 14.15 11.71 23.11
CA SER A 102 13.24 12.26 24.11
C SER A 102 11.79 12.18 23.60
N ARG A 103 10.88 11.62 24.42
CA ARG A 103 9.43 11.67 24.19
C ARG A 103 8.95 13.13 24.32
N LYS A 104 9.14 13.94 23.29
CA LYS A 104 8.48 15.25 23.20
C LYS A 104 6.97 15.02 23.03
N ARG A 105 6.14 15.72 23.81
CA ARG A 105 4.67 15.55 23.86
C ARG A 105 3.94 15.88 22.55
N LYS A 106 4.62 16.48 21.56
CA LYS A 106 4.05 16.87 20.26
C LYS A 106 4.99 16.42 19.13
N PHE A 107 4.62 15.39 18.38
CA PHE A 107 5.42 14.83 17.27
C PHE A 107 4.86 15.24 15.90
N GLY A 108 5.66 15.97 15.11
CA GLY A 108 5.58 16.12 13.65
C GLY A 108 6.85 15.56 12.98
N LEU A 109 7.14 15.92 11.72
CA LEU A 109 8.44 15.62 11.07
C LEU A 109 9.61 16.08 11.96
N PRO A 110 10.83 15.52 11.83
CA PRO A 110 12.00 16.05 12.55
C PRO A 110 12.11 17.56 12.28
N GLU A 111 12.08 18.35 13.35
CA GLU A 111 12.16 19.84 13.35
C GLU A 111 10.91 20.62 12.91
N TYR A 112 9.82 19.97 12.48
CA TYR A 112 8.60 20.68 12.07
C TYR A 112 7.48 20.55 13.10
N PRO A 113 6.67 21.61 13.33
CA PRO A 113 5.50 21.53 14.19
C PRO A 113 4.54 20.44 13.70
N ARG A 114 3.89 19.73 14.64
CA ARG A 114 2.85 18.75 14.32
C ARG A 114 1.74 19.46 13.55
N MET A 115 1.41 18.91 12.39
CA MET A 115 0.36 19.39 11.50
C MET A 115 -0.94 19.58 12.30
N ASP A 116 -1.57 20.74 12.14
CA ASP A 116 -2.84 21.07 12.77
C ASP A 116 -4.01 20.47 11.96
N ALA A 117 -5.24 20.63 12.46
CA ALA A 117 -6.44 20.11 11.80
C ALA A 117 -6.68 20.74 10.41
N ASN A 118 -6.04 21.88 10.11
CA ASN A 118 -6.13 22.58 8.83
C ASN A 118 -5.08 22.10 7.82
N GLY A 119 -4.19 21.18 8.20
CA GLY A 119 -3.49 20.30 7.26
C GLY A 119 -2.63 20.96 6.17
N PHE A 120 -2.53 20.27 5.02
CA PHE A 120 -1.74 20.61 3.84
C PHE A 120 -2.39 21.68 2.97
N ASP A 121 -2.69 22.83 3.56
CA ASP A 121 -3.25 23.95 2.81
C ASP A 121 -2.19 24.63 1.94
N GLY A 122 -2.64 25.34 0.90
CA GLY A 122 -1.74 26.10 0.01
C GLY A 122 -0.87 27.10 0.77
N THR A 123 -1.34 27.61 1.92
CA THR A 123 -0.59 28.48 2.83
C THR A 123 0.58 27.77 3.49
N TYR A 124 0.38 26.51 3.93
CA TYR A 124 1.43 25.66 4.51
C TYR A 124 2.53 25.36 3.49
N TYR A 125 2.18 24.97 2.26
CA TYR A 125 3.20 24.74 1.24
C TYR A 125 3.93 26.02 0.85
N ARG A 126 3.24 27.16 0.86
CA ARG A 126 3.87 28.46 0.56
C ARG A 126 4.89 28.86 1.62
N SER A 127 4.64 28.59 2.90
CA SER A 127 5.64 28.85 3.96
C SER A 127 6.84 27.91 3.85
N VAL A 128 6.61 26.61 3.64
CA VAL A 128 7.70 25.63 3.45
C VAL A 128 8.58 25.98 2.25
N ILE A 129 7.99 26.38 1.12
CA ILE A 129 8.74 26.84 -0.07
C ILE A 129 9.51 28.12 0.24
N GLY A 130 8.89 29.08 0.94
CA GLY A 130 9.54 30.33 1.36
C GLY A 130 10.78 30.07 2.20
N ASP A 131 10.67 29.24 3.23
CA ASP A 131 11.77 28.86 4.11
C ASP A 131 12.89 28.13 3.35
N MET A 132 12.53 27.23 2.43
CA MET A 132 13.49 26.52 1.59
C MET A 132 14.29 27.48 0.70
N LEU A 133 13.61 28.44 0.07
CA LEU A 133 14.25 29.45 -0.78
C LEU A 133 15.16 30.38 0.04
N GLN A 134 14.75 30.76 1.24
CA GLN A 134 15.59 31.57 2.14
C GLN A 134 16.85 30.81 2.57
N LYS A 135 16.71 29.55 3.02
CA LYS A 135 17.86 28.70 3.38
C LYS A 135 18.84 28.54 2.22
N ARG A 136 18.32 28.38 1.00
CA ARG A 136 19.14 28.31 -0.22
C ARG A 136 19.91 29.61 -0.48
N LYS A 137 19.25 30.77 -0.40
CA LYS A 137 19.91 32.07 -0.56
C LYS A 137 21.02 32.29 0.47
N ILE A 138 20.78 31.96 1.73
CA ILE A 138 21.78 32.06 2.80
C ILE A 138 22.99 31.19 2.49
N LEU A 139 22.76 29.97 2.01
CA LEU A 139 23.84 29.05 1.64
C LEU A 139 24.65 29.56 0.44
N GLU A 140 23.98 30.07 -0.59
CA GLU A 140 24.62 30.69 -1.76
C GLU A 140 25.47 31.92 -1.37
N GLN A 141 24.94 32.78 -0.48
CA GLN A 141 25.67 33.94 0.03
C GLN A 141 26.90 33.54 0.86
N HIS A 142 26.75 32.55 1.73
CA HIS A 142 27.86 32.02 2.52
C HIS A 142 28.95 31.38 1.66
N GLU A 143 28.59 30.70 0.56
CA GLU A 143 29.57 30.21 -0.42
C GLU A 143 30.28 31.36 -1.14
N HIS A 144 29.56 32.40 -1.53
CA HIS A 144 30.13 33.58 -2.18
C HIS A 144 31.13 34.28 -1.26
N ASP A 145 30.76 34.52 0.00
CA ASP A 145 31.63 35.17 0.99
C ASP A 145 32.89 34.33 1.27
N LYS A 146 32.76 33.00 1.31
CA LYS A 146 33.91 32.09 1.39
C LYS A 146 34.87 32.24 0.21
N ARG A 147 34.36 32.37 -1.02
CA ARG A 147 35.20 32.56 -2.22
C ARG A 147 35.97 33.88 -2.15
N LEU A 148 35.33 34.98 -1.75
CA LEU A 148 35.98 36.28 -1.57
C LEU A 148 37.05 36.27 -0.46
N ALA A 149 36.78 35.57 0.65
CA ALA A 149 37.75 35.42 1.73
C ALA A 149 38.96 34.58 1.32
N GLN A 150 38.81 33.64 0.38
CA GLN A 150 39.91 32.85 -0.16
C GLN A 150 40.74 33.64 -1.17
N SER A 151 40.11 34.43 -2.04
CA SER A 151 40.80 35.25 -3.05
C SER A 151 41.55 36.44 -2.46
N SER A 152 41.15 36.92 -1.28
CA SER A 152 41.86 38.01 -0.57
C SER A 152 43.08 37.53 0.25
N ARG A 153 43.30 36.21 0.34
CA ARG A 153 44.44 35.60 1.02
C ARG A 153 45.57 35.16 0.09
N SER A 154 45.38 35.28 -1.23
CA SER A 154 46.41 35.10 -2.26
C SER A 154 47.01 36.44 -2.67
#